data_AF-A0A931Q9X7-F1
#
_entry.id   AF-A0A931Q9X7-F1
#
_cell.length_a   1.000
_cell.length_b   1.000
_cell.length_c   1.000
_cell.angle_alpha   90.00
_cell.angle_beta   90.00
_cell.angle_gamma   90.00
#
_symmetry.space_group_name_H-M   'P 1'
#
loop_
_entity.id
_entity.type
_entity.pdbx_description
1 polymer ?
#
loop_
_entity_poly.entity_id
_entity_poly.type
_entity_poly.pdbx_seq_one_letter_code
_entity_poly.pdbx_strand_id
1 'polypeptide(L)' 'CDAEGRDPAEIDRTILAMANPLDDPDRFLADMADYAALGVTTVEVVPAGDPIAYTTGVMERIAPALAELGA' A
#
# COMPACT_ATOMS: atom_id res chain seq x y z
N CYS A 1 21.45 0.72 -10.10
CA CYS A 1 22.13 1.50 -9.06
C CYS A 1 23.64 1.45 -9.24
N ASP A 2 24.23 0.26 -9.29
CA ASP A 2 25.68 0.05 -9.38
C ASP A 2 26.36 0.75 -10.56
N ALA A 3 25.76 0.68 -11.75
CA ALA A 3 26.28 1.38 -12.95
C ALA A 3 26.28 2.92 -12.81
N GLU A 4 25.38 3.46 -11.98
CA GLU A 4 25.20 4.90 -11.75
C GLU A 4 25.81 5.36 -10.42
N GLY A 5 26.44 4.45 -9.65
CA GLY A 5 27.03 4.75 -8.33
C GLY A 5 26.05 5.22 -7.26
N ARG A 6 24.75 4.88 -7.39
CA ARG A 6 23.69 5.30 -6.44
C ARG A 6 23.41 4.21 -5.41
N ASP A 7 23.05 4.59 -4.18
CA ASP A 7 22.59 3.64 -3.17
C ASP A 7 21.12 3.24 -3.45
N PRO A 8 20.81 1.94 -3.65
CA PRO A 8 19.42 1.46 -3.77
C PRO A 8 18.53 1.76 -2.56
N ALA A 9 19.11 2.04 -1.38
CA ALA A 9 18.36 2.42 -0.19
C ALA A 9 17.78 3.84 -0.28
N GLU A 10 18.29 4.70 -1.17
CA GLU A 10 17.75 6.05 -1.42
C GLU A 10 16.53 6.04 -2.36
N ILE A 11 16.13 4.88 -2.88
CA ILE A 11 14.97 4.77 -3.77
C ILE A 11 13.72 4.53 -2.92
N ASP A 12 12.79 5.48 -2.98
CA ASP A 12 11.44 5.30 -2.46
C ASP A 12 10.73 4.18 -3.22
N ARG A 13 10.44 3.09 -2.52
CA ARG A 13 9.72 1.95 -3.09
C ARG A 13 8.24 2.13 -2.80
N THR A 14 7.43 2.08 -3.85
CA THR A 14 5.97 2.08 -3.75
C THR A 14 5.41 0.78 -4.29
N ILE A 15 4.19 0.45 -3.86
CA ILE A 15 3.42 -0.67 -4.40
C ILE A 15 2.17 -0.13 -5.07
N LEU A 16 1.90 -0.58 -6.29
CA LEU A 16 0.60 -0.41 -6.92
C LEU A 16 -0.18 -1.73 -6.79
N ALA A 17 -1.19 -1.74 -5.94
CA ALA A 17 -2.04 -2.90 -5.72
C ALA A 17 -3.06 -3.04 -6.86
N MET A 18 -3.03 -4.20 -7.52
CA MET A 18 -3.98 -4.55 -8.58
C MET A 18 -5.28 -5.18 -8.04
N ALA A 19 -5.21 -5.83 -6.88
CA ALA A 19 -6.38 -6.39 -6.22
C ALA A 19 -7.16 -5.27 -5.51
N ASN A 20 -8.50 -5.40 -5.46
CA ASN A 20 -9.33 -4.50 -4.68
C ASN A 20 -9.13 -4.81 -3.17
N PRO A 21 -8.62 -3.86 -2.36
CA PRO A 21 -8.39 -4.10 -0.93
C PRO A 21 -9.68 -4.33 -0.14
N LEU A 22 -10.85 -4.00 -0.70
CA LEU A 22 -12.14 -4.15 -0.01
C LEU A 22 -12.75 -5.56 -0.14
N ASP A 23 -12.26 -6.38 -1.07
CA ASP A 23 -12.76 -7.75 -1.27
C ASP A 23 -12.26 -8.68 -0.14
N ASP A 24 -11.01 -8.51 0.30
CA ASP A 24 -10.40 -9.20 1.44
C ASP A 24 -9.42 -8.27 2.19
N PRO A 25 -9.93 -7.40 3.09
CA PRO A 25 -9.12 -6.42 3.82
C PRO A 25 -8.03 -7.03 4.68
N ASP A 26 -8.32 -8.13 5.37
CA ASP A 26 -7.37 -8.75 6.29
C ASP A 26 -6.17 -9.31 5.53
N ARG A 27 -6.43 -9.99 4.40
CA ARG A 27 -5.36 -10.46 3.53
C ARG A 27 -4.53 -9.30 2.97
N PHE A 28 -5.20 -8.25 2.48
CA PHE A 28 -4.52 -7.08 1.94
C PHE A 28 -3.60 -6.42 2.99
N LEU A 29 -4.08 -6.23 4.22
CA LEU A 29 -3.32 -5.63 5.30
C LEU A 29 -2.12 -6.50 5.72
N ALA A 30 -2.28 -7.83 5.74
CA ALA A 30 -1.17 -8.75 5.99
C ALA A 30 -0.07 -8.61 4.92
N ASP A 31 -0.45 -8.54 3.65
CA ASP A 31 0.50 -8.32 2.55
C ASP A 31 1.20 -6.95 2.70
N MET A 32 0.48 -5.90 3.11
CA MET A 32 1.08 -4.58 3.35
C MET A 32 2.04 -4.55 4.54
N ALA A 33 1.78 -5.32 5.60
CA ALA A 33 2.72 -5.47 6.71
C ALA A 33 4.03 -6.13 6.27
N ASP A 34 3.97 -7.14 5.39
CA ASP A 34 5.16 -7.77 4.81
C ASP A 34 5.96 -6.76 3.94
N TYR A 35 5.27 -5.91 3.17
CA TYR A 35 5.94 -4.85 2.40
C TYR A 35 6.51 -3.73 3.28
N ALA A 36 5.83 -3.36 4.37
CA ALA A 36 6.34 -2.38 5.33
C ALA A 36 7.67 -2.85 5.95
N ALA A 37 7.81 -4.15 6.26
CA ALA A 37 9.07 -4.74 6.74
C ALA A 37 10.22 -4.64 5.71
N LEU A 38 9.91 -4.42 4.43
CA LEU A 38 10.89 -4.18 3.35
C LEU A 38 11.18 -2.68 3.11
N GLY A 39 10.61 -1.80 3.94
CA GLY A 39 10.77 -0.35 3.87
C GLY A 39 9.84 0.36 2.90
N VAL A 40 8.76 -0.30 2.44
CA VAL A 40 7.73 0.36 1.63
C VAL A 40 6.83 1.19 2.54
N THR A 41 6.69 2.49 2.24
CA THR A 41 5.84 3.41 3.02
C THR A 41 4.62 3.89 2.26
N THR A 42 4.52 3.56 0.96
CA THR A 42 3.47 4.07 0.08
C THR A 42 2.85 2.93 -0.72
N VAL A 43 1.53 2.79 -0.60
CA VAL A 43 0.72 1.92 -1.45
C VAL A 43 -0.32 2.75 -2.21
N GLU A 44 -0.42 2.48 -3.50
CA GLU A 44 -1.41 3.03 -4.41
C GLU A 44 -2.42 1.94 -4.75
N VAL A 45 -3.71 2.29 -4.82
CA VAL A 45 -4.78 1.35 -5.13
C VAL A 45 -5.55 1.83 -6.37
N VAL A 46 -5.96 0.88 -7.20
CA VAL A 46 -6.77 1.18 -8.39
C VAL A 46 -8.25 1.24 -8.00
N PRO A 47 -8.95 2.36 -8.24
CA PRO A 47 -10.37 2.46 -7.97
C PRO A 47 -11.18 1.41 -8.72
N ALA A 48 -12.17 0.82 -8.05
CA ALA A 48 -13.08 -0.18 -8.62
C ALA A 48 -14.54 0.20 -8.36
N GLY A 49 -15.40 0.04 -9.36
CA GLY A 49 -16.85 0.29 -9.22
C GLY A 49 -17.19 1.77 -9.02
N ASP A 50 -18.09 2.06 -8.08
CA ASP A 50 -18.51 3.43 -7.77
C ASP A 50 -17.38 4.18 -7.01
N PRO A 51 -16.92 5.33 -7.52
CA PRO A 51 -15.74 6.00 -6.99
C PRO A 51 -15.95 6.56 -5.58
N ILE A 52 -17.16 6.98 -5.22
CA ILE A 52 -17.45 7.52 -3.89
C ILE A 52 -17.47 6.37 -2.89
N ALA A 53 -18.26 5.33 -3.16
CA ALA A 53 -18.36 4.15 -2.29
C ALA A 53 -17.00 3.46 -2.10
N TYR A 54 -16.21 3.35 -3.18
CA TYR A 54 -14.85 2.81 -3.12
C TYR A 54 -13.96 3.65 -2.21
N THR A 55 -13.89 4.97 -2.45
CA THR A 55 -13.02 5.86 -1.68
C THR A 55 -13.42 5.88 -0.21
N THR A 56 -14.72 5.98 0.08
CA THR A 56 -15.24 5.89 1.46
C THR A 56 -14.84 4.59 2.12
N GLY A 57 -15.04 3.44 1.45
CA GLY A 57 -14.67 2.14 2.00
C GLY A 57 -13.17 2.02 2.30
N VAL A 58 -12.30 2.48 1.40
CA VAL A 58 -10.85 2.48 1.60
C VAL A 58 -10.46 3.38 2.78
N MET A 59 -11.01 4.59 2.84
CA MET A 59 -10.66 5.56 3.89
C MET A 59 -11.17 5.16 5.27
N GLU A 60 -12.30 4.47 5.36
CA GLU A 60 -12.88 4.06 6.66
C GLU A 60 -12.31 2.73 7.17
N ARG A 61 -11.94 1.80 6.28
CA ARG A 61 -11.57 0.43 6.67
C ARG A 61 -10.10 0.10 6.51
N ILE A 62 -9.44 0.67 5.50
CA ILE A 62 -8.06 0.30 5.13
C ILE A 62 -7.07 1.33 5.66
N ALA A 63 -7.31 2.62 5.39
CA ALA A 63 -6.37 3.68 5.75
C ALA A 63 -6.04 3.75 7.27
N PRO A 64 -6.99 3.60 8.20
CA PRO A 64 -6.68 3.61 9.62
C PRO A 64 -5.79 2.44 10.04
N ALA A 65 -6.04 1.23 9.49
CA ALA A 65 -5.24 0.06 9.81
C ALA A 65 -3.81 0.16 9.26
N LEU A 66 -3.62 0.74 8.06
CA LEU A 66 -2.29 1.00 7.51
C LEU A 66 -1.51 2.04 8.33
N ALA A 67 -2.19 3.03 8.90
CA ALA A 67 -1.55 4.04 9.74
C ALA A 67 -0.89 3.44 11.00
N GLU A 68 -1.46 2.36 11.54
CA GLU A 68 -0.90 1.64 12.69
C GLU A 68 0.34 0.81 12.33
N LEU A 69 0.57 0.48 11.05
CA LEU A 69 1.76 -0.28 10.60
C LEU A 69 3.01 0.60 10.45
N GLY A 70 2.83 1.92 10.27
CA GLY A 70 3.91 2.88 10.08
C GLY A 70 4.41 3.57 11.36
N ALA A 71 3.91 3.15 12.53
CA ALA A 71 4.26 3.67 13.84
C ALA A 71 5.48 2.97 14.47
#